data_AF-A0A2G6C5L3-F1
#
_entry.id   AF-A0A2G6C5L3-F1
#
_cell.length_a   1.000
_cell.length_b   1.000
_cell.length_c   1.000
_cell.angle_alpha   90.00
_cell.angle_beta   90.00
_cell.angle_gamma   90.00
#
_symmetry.space_group_name_H-M   'P 1'
#
loop_
_entity.id
_entity.type
_entity.pdbx_description
1 polymer ?
#
loop_
_entity_poly.entity_id
_entity_poly.type
_entity_poly.pdbx_seq_one_letter_code
_entity_poly.pdbx_strand_id
1 'polypeptide(L)'
;MIRPSYCLKLARTKLSSKRGVLVTSVIVASLLFAALIVTVIVFTGAQKSAVEFIKQSGNDRYLVKVSPYIPYEQINFSLHPSLKEVRKIKAFEKRYYQQLKDKYKSLGLKYSQESEIPALQPWANAPDTLPEEQRVTVNFSSPIIQAMNARKFREYAKSATNKLSDLRQIGNKYGATGYYFVDKPSGLPVIPGTRFIQDGKEDFSVSELKSANPTNYGYYTKAIYNSNYTFTDQRLLERYLLTTDTSDLKGIPVVVSAQEAVALFGKKLGVVDEPKSAGQKKAWLKDLQAKLNGQTYQACYRNSAELSLLDKIQRDYADIKNNENNKNYVKPKLIYDYPAKACGDIVIKQDARTATDKQADAELEANQRKLGSYVAPMHRLLTFQIVGVKYAQPQTDHIKTADQYVKNLLVSSDDSWSLNIPIQMYQTL
;
A
#
# COMPACT_ATOMS: atom_id res chain seq x y z
N MET A 1 12.67 -61.00 37.41
CA MET A 1 11.66 -59.92 37.32
C MET A 1 10.95 -59.79 38.66
N ILE A 2 11.03 -58.62 39.31
CA ILE A 2 10.27 -58.37 40.55
C ILE A 2 8.78 -58.31 40.17
N ARG A 3 7.93 -59.08 40.86
CA ARG A 3 6.49 -59.06 40.60
C ARG A 3 5.93 -57.69 41.03
N PRO A 4 5.08 -57.03 40.21
CA PRO A 4 4.48 -55.72 40.54
C PRO A 4 3.81 -55.68 41.91
N SER A 5 3.25 -56.81 42.36
CA SER A 5 2.62 -56.96 43.67
C SER A 5 3.58 -56.76 44.86
N TYR A 6 4.84 -57.21 44.75
CA TYR A 6 5.85 -56.99 45.79
C TYR A 6 6.33 -55.55 45.82
N CYS A 7 6.48 -54.91 44.66
CA CYS A 7 6.78 -53.48 44.56
C CYS A 7 5.68 -52.61 45.20
N LEU A 8 4.40 -52.92 44.93
CA LEU A 8 3.25 -52.24 45.54
C LEU A 8 3.22 -52.39 47.06
N LYS A 9 3.50 -53.60 47.57
CA LYS A 9 3.53 -53.86 49.01
C LYS A 9 4.64 -53.07 49.70
N LEU A 10 5.85 -53.05 49.13
CA LEU A 10 6.98 -52.29 49.65
C LEU A 10 6.72 -50.77 49.60
N ALA A 11 6.15 -50.28 48.49
CA ALA A 11 5.77 -48.88 48.34
C ALA A 11 4.75 -48.45 49.40
N ARG A 12 3.70 -49.27 49.65
CA ARG A 12 2.69 -49.01 50.68
C ARG A 12 3.32 -48.88 52.07
N THR A 13 4.23 -49.78 52.42
CA THR A 13 4.93 -49.73 53.71
C THR A 13 5.79 -48.46 53.83
N LYS A 14 6.53 -48.09 52.77
CA LYS A 14 7.37 -46.89 52.76
C LYS A 14 6.56 -45.58 52.80
N LEU A 15 5.40 -45.54 52.16
CA LEU A 15 4.47 -44.40 52.22
C LEU A 15 3.85 -44.26 53.62
N SER A 16 3.56 -45.39 54.29
CA SER A 16 2.99 -45.39 55.65
C SER A 16 3.95 -44.92 56.75
N SER A 17 5.28 -45.03 56.54
CA SER A 17 6.30 -44.57 57.50
C SER A 17 6.69 -43.10 57.34
N LYS A 18 6.51 -42.52 56.14
CA LYS A 18 6.78 -41.10 55.84
C LYS A 18 5.50 -40.28 55.61
N ARG A 19 4.54 -40.38 56.53
CA ARG A 19 3.20 -39.76 56.40
C ARG A 19 3.25 -38.25 56.13
N GLY A 20 4.12 -37.50 56.80
CA GLY A 20 4.25 -36.05 56.57
C GLY A 20 4.67 -35.69 55.14
N VAL A 21 5.71 -36.34 54.63
CA VAL A 21 6.21 -36.13 53.25
C VAL A 21 5.19 -36.60 52.21
N LEU A 22 4.48 -37.70 52.48
CA LEU A 22 3.38 -38.17 51.63
C LEU A 22 2.28 -37.12 51.52
N VAL A 23 1.80 -36.59 52.65
CA VAL A 23 0.73 -35.59 52.67
C VAL A 23 1.15 -34.33 51.93
N THR A 24 2.35 -33.81 52.17
CA THR A 24 2.86 -32.62 51.47
C THR A 24 2.97 -32.87 49.96
N SER A 25 3.53 -34.00 49.53
CA SER A 25 3.65 -34.34 48.10
C SER A 25 2.29 -34.49 47.41
N VAL A 26 1.31 -35.10 48.08
CA VAL A 26 -0.05 -35.24 47.55
C VAL A 26 -0.73 -33.88 47.44
N ILE A 27 -0.58 -33.01 48.44
CA ILE A 27 -1.16 -31.65 48.41
C ILE A 27 -0.53 -30.83 47.27
N VAL A 28 0.80 -30.83 47.15
CA VAL A 28 1.49 -30.07 46.09
C VAL A 28 1.11 -30.60 44.71
N ALA A 29 1.09 -31.93 44.51
CA ALA A 29 0.66 -32.51 43.24
C ALA A 29 -0.81 -32.18 42.93
N SER A 30 -1.71 -32.27 43.93
CA SER A 30 -3.14 -31.96 43.75
C SER A 30 -3.36 -30.49 43.43
N LEU A 31 -2.63 -29.57 44.06
CA LEU A 31 -2.68 -28.14 43.75
C LEU A 31 -2.18 -27.83 42.34
N LEU A 32 -1.10 -28.48 41.89
CA LEU A 32 -0.60 -28.33 40.53
C LEU A 32 -1.62 -28.86 39.50
N PHE A 33 -2.21 -30.03 39.75
CA PHE A 33 -3.25 -30.58 38.88
C PHE A 33 -4.51 -29.71 38.88
N ALA A 34 -4.95 -29.22 40.04
CA ALA A 34 -6.09 -28.31 40.13
C ALA A 34 -5.84 -27.00 39.39
N ALA A 35 -4.66 -26.40 39.55
CA ALA A 35 -4.26 -25.20 38.83
C ALA A 35 -4.25 -25.44 37.31
N LEU A 36 -3.74 -26.58 36.86
CA LEU A 36 -3.72 -26.95 35.44
C LEU A 36 -5.14 -27.14 34.89
N ILE A 37 -6.03 -27.85 35.61
CA ILE A 37 -7.42 -28.04 35.22
C ILE A 37 -8.17 -26.71 35.15
N VAL A 38 -8.04 -25.85 36.17
CA VAL A 38 -8.64 -24.51 36.18
C VAL A 38 -8.15 -23.70 34.98
N THR A 39 -6.86 -23.74 34.70
CA THR A 39 -6.26 -23.08 33.54
C THR A 39 -6.90 -23.57 32.24
N VAL A 40 -6.96 -24.89 32.02
CA VAL A 40 -7.57 -25.48 30.82
C VAL A 40 -9.04 -25.08 30.67
N ILE A 41 -9.81 -25.09 31.77
CA ILE A 41 -11.24 -24.71 31.75
C ILE A 41 -11.40 -23.24 31.37
N VAL A 42 -10.62 -22.34 31.98
CA VAL A 42 -10.67 -20.89 31.69
C VAL A 42 -10.29 -20.62 30.24
N PHE A 43 -9.21 -21.21 29.73
CA PHE A 43 -8.79 -21.03 28.34
C PHE A 43 -9.81 -21.60 27.35
N THR A 44 -10.35 -22.79 27.61
CA THR A 44 -11.37 -23.41 26.75
C THR A 44 -12.67 -22.59 26.76
N GLY A 45 -13.08 -22.10 27.92
CA GLY A 45 -14.24 -21.22 28.09
C GLY A 45 -14.07 -19.91 27.34
N ALA A 46 -12.91 -19.26 27.48
CA ALA A 46 -12.57 -18.03 26.76
C ALA A 46 -12.56 -18.24 25.24
N GLN A 47 -11.97 -19.34 24.76
CA GLN A 47 -11.96 -19.68 23.33
C GLN A 47 -13.38 -19.90 22.80
N LYS A 48 -14.20 -20.69 23.49
CA LYS A 48 -15.60 -20.92 23.08
C LYS A 48 -16.41 -19.62 23.09
N SER A 49 -16.24 -18.80 24.12
CA SER A 49 -16.91 -17.50 24.23
C SER A 49 -16.48 -16.55 23.12
N ALA A 50 -15.20 -16.50 22.78
CA ALA A 50 -14.70 -15.68 21.68
C ALA A 50 -15.24 -16.17 20.32
N VAL A 51 -15.24 -17.48 20.08
CA VAL A 51 -15.82 -18.05 18.85
C VAL A 51 -17.31 -17.71 18.74
N GLU A 52 -18.05 -17.85 19.84
CA GLU A 52 -19.48 -17.54 19.89
C GLU A 52 -19.73 -16.03 19.70
N PHE A 53 -18.93 -15.17 20.34
CA PHE A 53 -18.96 -13.72 20.14
C PHE A 53 -18.69 -13.36 18.67
N ILE A 54 -17.67 -13.96 18.05
CA ILE A 54 -17.35 -13.72 16.64
C ILE A 54 -18.53 -14.14 15.75
N LYS A 55 -19.09 -15.34 15.98
CA LYS A 55 -20.27 -15.82 15.25
C LYS A 55 -21.45 -14.85 15.38
N GLN A 56 -21.80 -14.47 16.60
CA GLN A 56 -22.91 -13.54 16.87
C GLN A 56 -22.62 -12.15 16.27
N SER A 57 -21.39 -11.64 16.38
CA SER A 57 -21.00 -10.36 15.79
C SER A 57 -21.06 -10.34 14.27
N GLY A 58 -20.89 -11.51 13.65
CA GLY A 58 -21.04 -11.74 12.21
C GLY A 58 -22.47 -12.13 11.80
N ASN A 59 -23.44 -12.18 12.72
CA ASN A 59 -24.78 -12.74 12.49
C ASN A 59 -24.72 -14.15 11.86
N ASP A 60 -23.88 -15.03 12.40
CA ASP A 60 -23.55 -16.37 11.88
C ASP A 60 -22.97 -16.39 10.46
N ARG A 61 -22.44 -15.26 10.01
CA ARG A 61 -21.76 -15.11 8.71
C ARG A 61 -20.31 -14.74 8.93
N TYR A 62 -19.49 -15.09 7.95
CA TYR A 62 -18.09 -14.69 7.89
C TYR A 62 -17.80 -14.08 6.52
N LEU A 63 -16.78 -13.22 6.48
CA LEU A 63 -16.27 -12.65 5.24
C LEU A 63 -15.07 -13.47 4.79
N VAL A 64 -15.00 -13.76 3.49
CA VAL A 64 -13.83 -14.37 2.87
C VAL A 64 -13.21 -13.35 1.94
N LYS A 65 -11.97 -12.94 2.24
CA LYS A 65 -11.16 -12.14 1.33
C LYS A 65 -10.48 -13.08 0.34
N VAL A 66 -10.64 -12.80 -0.94
CA VAL A 66 -9.99 -13.54 -2.03
C VAL A 66 -9.26 -12.57 -2.94
N SER A 67 -8.15 -13.02 -3.51
CA SER A 67 -7.39 -12.31 -4.53
C SER A 67 -7.26 -13.20 -5.76
N PRO A 68 -7.42 -12.67 -6.99
CA PRO A 68 -7.24 -13.48 -8.18
C PRO A 68 -5.77 -13.92 -8.29
N TYR A 69 -5.54 -15.22 -8.44
CA TYR A 69 -4.22 -15.73 -8.77
C TYR A 69 -3.96 -15.50 -10.27
N ILE A 70 -3.02 -14.62 -10.59
CA ILE A 70 -2.58 -14.37 -11.96
C ILE A 70 -1.19 -14.98 -12.12
N PRO A 71 -1.03 -16.06 -12.91
CA PRO A 71 0.27 -16.70 -13.07
C PRO A 71 1.28 -15.73 -13.71
N TYR A 72 2.40 -15.51 -13.04
CA TYR A 72 3.41 -14.53 -13.46
C TYR A 72 3.84 -14.70 -14.92
N GLU A 73 4.14 -15.94 -15.34
CA GLU A 73 4.60 -16.27 -16.70
C GLU A 73 3.60 -15.94 -17.81
N GLN A 74 2.31 -15.87 -17.47
CA GLN A 74 1.24 -15.54 -18.42
C GLN A 74 1.15 -14.05 -18.72
N ILE A 75 1.67 -13.20 -17.82
CA ILE A 75 1.52 -11.73 -17.91
C ILE A 75 2.86 -10.98 -17.96
N ASN A 76 3.94 -11.62 -17.52
CA ASN A 76 5.29 -11.04 -17.44
C ASN A 76 6.34 -11.99 -18.03
N PHE A 77 7.57 -11.51 -18.16
CA PHE A 77 8.74 -12.33 -18.49
C PHE A 77 9.55 -12.62 -17.23
N SER A 78 10.14 -13.81 -17.16
CA SER A 78 11.21 -14.10 -16.20
C SER A 78 12.37 -13.12 -16.39
N LEU A 79 13.04 -12.75 -15.30
CA LEU A 79 14.26 -11.94 -15.33
C LEU A 79 15.33 -12.61 -16.21
N HIS A 80 15.41 -13.94 -16.16
CA HIS A 80 16.31 -14.78 -16.96
C HIS A 80 15.47 -15.57 -17.97
N PRO A 81 15.25 -15.04 -19.18
CA PRO A 81 14.39 -15.68 -20.18
C PRO A 81 15.04 -16.93 -20.76
N SER A 82 14.20 -17.86 -21.23
CA SER A 82 14.66 -18.99 -22.03
C SER A 82 15.22 -18.52 -23.39
N LEU A 83 16.08 -19.31 -24.04
CA LEU A 83 16.60 -18.99 -25.38
C LEU A 83 15.47 -18.70 -26.41
N LYS A 84 14.35 -19.45 -26.31
CA LYS A 84 13.17 -19.24 -27.16
C LYS A 84 12.53 -17.87 -26.92
N GLU A 85 12.49 -17.42 -25.67
CA GLU A 85 11.96 -16.11 -25.31
C GLU A 85 12.89 -14.97 -25.71
N VAL A 86 14.20 -15.14 -25.52
CA VAL A 86 15.21 -14.18 -26.02
C VAL A 86 14.99 -13.90 -27.50
N ARG A 87 14.88 -14.95 -28.32
CA ARG A 87 14.63 -14.82 -29.76
C ARG A 87 13.31 -14.12 -30.08
N LYS A 88 12.24 -14.42 -29.33
CA LYS A 88 10.95 -13.74 -29.48
C LYS A 88 11.03 -12.25 -29.12
N ILE A 89 11.75 -11.91 -28.04
CA ILE A 89 11.94 -10.53 -27.59
C ILE A 89 12.74 -9.77 -28.66
N LYS A 90 13.88 -10.29 -29.11
CA LYS A 90 14.69 -9.67 -30.19
C LYS A 90 13.90 -9.48 -31.49
N ALA A 91 13.09 -10.46 -31.88
CA ALA A 91 12.25 -10.36 -33.07
C ALA A 91 11.17 -9.27 -32.92
N PHE A 92 10.57 -9.14 -31.73
CA PHE A 92 9.58 -8.11 -31.45
C PHE A 92 10.22 -6.72 -31.37
N GLU A 93 11.37 -6.59 -30.70
CA GLU A 93 12.19 -5.37 -30.62
C GLU A 93 12.52 -4.82 -32.00
N LYS A 94 13.02 -5.66 -32.91
CA LYS A 94 13.30 -5.26 -34.31
C LYS A 94 12.06 -4.69 -34.99
N ARG A 95 10.90 -5.32 -34.82
CA ARG A 95 9.62 -4.84 -35.40
C ARG A 95 9.16 -3.54 -34.74
N TYR A 96 9.30 -3.44 -33.42
CA TYR A 96 8.91 -2.26 -32.65
C TYR A 96 9.69 -1.01 -33.10
N TYR A 97 11.02 -1.10 -33.17
CA TYR A 97 11.83 0.03 -33.62
C TYR A 97 11.68 0.31 -35.12
N GLN A 98 11.41 -0.70 -35.96
CA GLN A 98 11.07 -0.43 -37.35
C GLN A 98 9.76 0.38 -37.46
N GLN A 99 8.71 -0.02 -36.74
CA GLN A 99 7.44 0.71 -36.70
C GLN A 99 7.62 2.13 -36.13
N LEU A 100 8.50 2.29 -35.14
CA LEU A 100 8.81 3.60 -34.59
C LEU A 100 9.54 4.47 -35.63
N LYS A 101 10.55 3.94 -36.33
CA LYS A 101 11.24 4.63 -37.43
C LYS A 101 10.26 5.04 -38.54
N ASP A 102 9.35 4.14 -38.93
CA ASP A 102 8.33 4.42 -39.94
C ASP A 102 7.36 5.52 -39.47
N LYS A 103 6.99 5.53 -38.18
CA LYS A 103 6.18 6.59 -37.57
C LYS A 103 6.90 7.94 -37.56
N TYR A 104 8.19 7.97 -37.24
CA TYR A 104 8.97 9.21 -37.31
C TYR A 104 9.04 9.73 -38.74
N LYS A 105 9.31 8.84 -39.70
CA LYS A 105 9.35 9.17 -41.13
C LYS A 105 8.01 9.71 -41.64
N SER A 106 6.88 9.09 -41.28
CA SER A 106 5.55 9.53 -41.71
C SER A 106 5.16 10.90 -41.13
N LEU A 107 5.71 11.26 -39.97
CA LEU A 107 5.51 12.55 -39.32
C LEU A 107 6.54 13.62 -39.74
N GLY A 108 7.48 13.29 -40.63
CA GLY A 108 8.56 14.19 -41.06
C GLY A 108 9.57 14.52 -39.95
N LEU A 109 9.76 13.61 -38.99
CA LEU A 109 10.61 13.79 -37.81
C LEU A 109 11.97 13.08 -37.95
N LYS A 110 13.02 13.67 -37.38
CA LYS A 110 14.33 13.02 -37.27
C LYS A 110 14.30 11.95 -36.19
N TYR A 111 14.67 10.72 -36.54
CA TYR A 111 14.81 9.61 -35.61
C TYR A 111 16.25 9.54 -35.07
N SER A 112 16.40 9.32 -33.76
CA SER A 112 17.71 9.04 -33.13
C SER A 112 17.77 7.61 -32.62
N GLN A 113 18.76 6.84 -33.08
CA GLN A 113 18.97 5.47 -32.62
C GLN A 113 19.49 5.40 -31.18
N GLU A 114 20.13 6.47 -30.69
CA GLU A 114 20.59 6.57 -29.29
C GLU A 114 19.42 6.60 -28.28
N SER A 115 18.21 6.90 -28.75
CA SER A 115 17.00 6.87 -27.92
C SER A 115 16.41 5.46 -27.74
N GLU A 116 16.92 4.46 -28.45
CA GLU A 116 16.47 3.08 -28.34
C GLU A 116 16.93 2.47 -27.00
N ILE A 117 15.97 2.10 -26.15
CA ILE A 117 16.23 1.39 -24.89
C ILE A 117 16.10 -0.12 -25.13
N PRO A 118 17.19 -0.90 -25.10
CA PRO A 118 17.15 -2.29 -25.47
C PRO A 118 16.26 -3.10 -24.53
N ALA A 119 15.54 -4.08 -25.08
CA ALA A 119 14.65 -4.96 -24.32
C ALA A 119 15.41 -5.93 -23.41
N LEU A 120 16.66 -6.24 -23.77
CA LEU A 120 17.55 -7.18 -23.10
C LEU A 120 18.87 -6.48 -22.78
N GLN A 121 19.45 -6.80 -21.62
CA GLN A 121 20.74 -6.30 -21.18
C GLN A 121 21.67 -7.46 -20.78
N PRO A 122 23.00 -7.29 -20.85
CA PRO A 122 23.94 -8.36 -20.50
C PRO A 122 23.72 -8.89 -19.08
N TRP A 123 23.80 -10.21 -18.90
CA TRP A 123 23.80 -10.83 -17.58
C TRP A 123 25.24 -11.07 -17.14
N ALA A 124 25.78 -10.16 -16.31
CA ALA A 124 27.20 -10.12 -15.96
C ALA A 124 27.77 -11.43 -15.39
N ASN A 125 26.95 -12.19 -14.64
CA ASN A 125 27.37 -13.44 -13.98
C ASN A 125 26.58 -14.65 -14.51
N ALA A 126 26.28 -14.68 -15.81
CA ALA A 126 25.58 -15.82 -16.42
C ALA A 126 26.44 -17.10 -16.38
N PRO A 127 25.85 -18.27 -16.07
CA PRO A 127 26.56 -19.54 -16.14
C PRO A 127 27.18 -19.79 -17.52
N ASP A 128 28.42 -20.25 -17.57
CA ASP A 128 29.10 -20.55 -18.82
C ASP A 128 28.47 -21.72 -19.59
N THR A 129 27.63 -22.52 -18.92
CA THR A 129 26.85 -23.59 -19.53
C THR A 129 25.71 -23.08 -20.43
N LEU A 130 25.35 -21.80 -20.34
CA LEU A 130 24.33 -21.19 -21.18
C LEU A 130 24.90 -20.74 -22.53
N PRO A 131 24.14 -20.89 -23.63
CA PRO A 131 24.47 -20.28 -24.92
C PRO A 131 24.69 -18.77 -24.75
N GLU A 132 25.69 -18.20 -25.43
CA GLU A 132 26.01 -16.77 -25.37
C GLU A 132 24.78 -15.88 -25.61
N GLU A 133 23.94 -16.26 -26.58
CA GLU A 133 22.68 -15.56 -26.89
C GLU A 133 21.75 -15.44 -25.68
N GLN A 134 21.76 -16.42 -24.77
CA GLN A 134 20.90 -16.49 -23.59
C GLN A 134 21.51 -15.79 -22.36
N ARG A 135 22.75 -15.30 -22.42
CA ARG A 135 23.43 -14.62 -21.30
C ARG A 135 22.98 -13.17 -21.12
N VAL A 136 21.66 -12.98 -21.02
CA VAL A 136 20.98 -11.69 -20.95
C VAL A 136 19.89 -11.71 -19.87
N THR A 137 19.53 -10.53 -19.38
CA THR A 137 18.36 -10.31 -18.53
C THR A 137 17.36 -9.38 -19.21
N VAL A 138 16.10 -9.49 -18.79
CA VAL A 138 15.03 -8.58 -19.22
C VAL A 138 15.24 -7.19 -18.63
N ASN A 139 15.21 -6.15 -19.48
CA ASN A 139 15.17 -4.76 -19.05
C ASN A 139 13.70 -4.31 -18.87
N PHE A 140 13.17 -4.40 -17.65
CA PHE A 140 11.78 -4.03 -17.36
C PHE A 140 11.45 -2.55 -17.56
N SER A 141 12.47 -1.68 -17.64
CA SER A 141 12.31 -0.27 -17.98
C SER A 141 12.17 -0.03 -19.49
N SER A 142 12.40 -1.05 -20.33
CA SER A 142 12.27 -0.92 -21.78
C SER A 142 10.78 -0.81 -22.20
N PRO A 143 10.42 0.15 -23.08
CA PRO A 143 9.07 0.26 -23.61
C PRO A 143 8.63 -0.98 -24.41
N ILE A 144 9.60 -1.76 -24.91
CA ILE A 144 9.36 -3.00 -25.63
C ILE A 144 8.81 -4.07 -24.69
N ILE A 145 9.46 -4.27 -23.54
CA ILE A 145 9.03 -5.24 -22.53
C ILE A 145 7.68 -4.84 -21.95
N GLN A 146 7.45 -3.55 -21.70
CA GLN A 146 6.15 -3.04 -21.27
C GLN A 146 5.05 -3.33 -22.29
N ALA A 147 5.30 -3.07 -23.58
CA ALA A 147 4.35 -3.36 -24.66
C ALA A 147 4.07 -4.88 -24.79
N MET A 148 5.10 -5.72 -24.65
CA MET A 148 4.96 -7.18 -24.68
C MET A 148 4.19 -7.71 -23.46
N ASN A 149 4.46 -7.22 -22.25
CA ASN A 149 3.71 -7.57 -21.03
C ASN A 149 2.24 -7.14 -21.14
N ALA A 150 1.97 -5.94 -21.63
CA ALA A 150 0.60 -5.47 -21.87
C ALA A 150 -0.13 -6.37 -22.88
N ARG A 151 0.58 -6.88 -23.91
CA ARG A 151 0.02 -7.86 -24.85
C ARG A 151 -0.24 -9.22 -24.19
N LYS A 152 0.73 -9.74 -23.43
CA LYS A 152 0.59 -10.97 -22.65
C LYS A 152 -0.64 -10.90 -21.73
N PHE A 153 -0.78 -9.82 -20.97
CA PHE A 153 -1.93 -9.57 -20.11
C PHE A 153 -3.26 -9.56 -20.87
N ARG A 154 -3.34 -8.84 -22.01
CA ARG A 154 -4.56 -8.82 -22.84
C ARG A 154 -4.93 -10.20 -23.38
N GLU A 155 -3.97 -11.01 -23.79
CA GLU A 155 -4.24 -12.37 -24.25
C GLU A 155 -4.69 -13.28 -23.10
N TYR A 156 -4.02 -13.22 -21.95
CA TYR A 156 -4.43 -13.97 -20.75
C TYR A 156 -5.85 -13.61 -20.31
N ALA A 157 -6.20 -12.32 -20.29
CA ALA A 157 -7.52 -11.84 -19.86
C ALA A 157 -8.69 -12.43 -20.68
N LYS A 158 -8.46 -12.81 -21.94
CA LYS A 158 -9.47 -13.43 -22.80
C LYS A 158 -9.89 -14.82 -22.29
N SER A 159 -8.93 -15.64 -21.86
CA SER A 159 -9.15 -17.03 -21.41
C SER A 159 -9.15 -17.21 -19.90
N ALA A 160 -8.85 -16.16 -19.13
CA ALA A 160 -8.76 -16.23 -17.68
C ALA A 160 -10.08 -16.66 -17.01
N THR A 161 -9.99 -17.59 -16.05
CA THR A 161 -11.08 -18.18 -15.26
C THR A 161 -11.06 -17.75 -13.79
N ASN A 162 -10.43 -16.59 -13.51
CA ASN A 162 -10.31 -15.97 -12.19
C ASN A 162 -11.04 -14.62 -12.15
N LYS A 163 -12.14 -14.50 -12.90
CA LYS A 163 -12.97 -13.29 -12.97
C LYS A 163 -13.99 -13.29 -11.84
N LEU A 164 -14.65 -12.14 -11.66
CA LEU A 164 -15.73 -12.00 -10.68
C LEU A 164 -16.89 -12.98 -10.94
N SER A 165 -17.18 -13.29 -12.20
CA SER A 165 -18.19 -14.30 -12.57
C SER A 165 -17.84 -15.68 -12.03
N ASP A 166 -16.56 -16.06 -12.12
CA ASP A 166 -16.07 -17.36 -11.64
C ASP A 166 -16.12 -17.42 -10.11
N LEU A 167 -15.71 -16.34 -9.44
CA LEU A 167 -15.87 -16.21 -7.99
C LEU A 167 -17.33 -16.31 -7.55
N ARG A 168 -18.26 -15.70 -8.31
CA ARG A 168 -19.70 -15.80 -8.03
C ARG A 168 -20.19 -17.25 -8.17
N GLN A 169 -19.79 -17.94 -9.22
CA GLN A 169 -20.14 -19.34 -9.42
C GLN A 169 -19.64 -20.24 -8.28
N ILE A 170 -18.40 -20.03 -7.81
CA ILE A 170 -17.84 -20.79 -6.68
C ILE A 170 -18.56 -20.41 -5.38
N GLY A 171 -18.66 -19.13 -5.07
CA GLY A 171 -19.27 -18.65 -3.82
C GLY A 171 -20.72 -19.10 -3.67
N ASN A 172 -21.51 -19.09 -4.75
CA ASN A 172 -22.90 -19.55 -4.73
C ASN A 172 -23.03 -21.02 -4.31
N LYS A 173 -22.06 -21.88 -4.68
CA LYS A 173 -22.04 -23.30 -4.24
C LYS A 173 -21.87 -23.45 -2.72
N TYR A 174 -21.25 -22.47 -2.08
CA TYR A 174 -21.03 -22.43 -0.63
C TYR A 174 -22.01 -21.51 0.10
N GLY A 175 -23.10 -21.08 -0.57
CA GLY A 175 -24.12 -20.23 0.04
C GLY A 175 -23.68 -18.78 0.26
N ALA A 176 -22.73 -18.26 -0.51
CA ALA A 176 -22.36 -16.85 -0.45
C ALA A 176 -23.58 -15.96 -0.77
N THR A 177 -23.87 -15.01 0.11
CA THR A 177 -25.02 -14.10 -0.01
C THR A 177 -24.65 -12.69 -0.48
N GLY A 178 -23.36 -12.39 -0.61
CA GLY A 178 -22.89 -11.07 -0.99
C GLY A 178 -21.47 -11.08 -1.56
N TYR A 179 -21.20 -10.12 -2.44
CA TYR A 179 -19.91 -9.88 -3.06
C TYR A 179 -19.57 -8.40 -2.93
N TYR A 180 -18.34 -8.14 -2.49
CA TYR A 180 -17.87 -6.82 -2.11
C TYR A 180 -16.47 -6.61 -2.69
N PHE A 181 -16.16 -5.38 -3.07
CA PHE A 181 -14.81 -4.99 -3.45
C PHE A 181 -14.05 -4.44 -2.25
N VAL A 182 -12.80 -4.86 -2.09
CA VAL A 182 -11.87 -4.33 -1.08
C VAL A 182 -10.55 -4.03 -1.77
N ASP A 183 -9.81 -3.05 -1.24
CA ASP A 183 -8.44 -2.73 -1.67
C ASP A 183 -8.30 -2.47 -3.18
N LYS A 184 -9.36 -2.01 -3.84
CA LYS A 184 -9.28 -1.65 -5.26
C LYS A 184 -8.39 -0.40 -5.37
N PRO A 185 -7.36 -0.38 -6.23
CA PRO A 185 -6.50 0.79 -6.36
C PRO A 185 -7.30 2.04 -6.71
N SER A 186 -7.02 3.16 -6.03
CA SER A 186 -7.67 4.44 -6.31
C SER A 186 -7.24 5.06 -7.64
N GLY A 187 -6.06 4.66 -8.15
CA GLY A 187 -5.42 5.29 -9.30
C GLY A 187 -4.71 6.60 -8.96
N LEU A 188 -4.88 7.11 -7.74
CA LEU A 188 -4.10 8.24 -7.24
C LEU A 188 -2.70 7.75 -6.89
N PRO A 189 -1.64 8.39 -7.38
CA PRO A 189 -0.29 8.08 -6.94
C PRO A 189 -0.11 8.53 -5.49
N VAL A 190 0.66 7.76 -4.72
CA VAL A 190 1.17 8.19 -3.41
C VAL A 190 2.19 9.34 -3.58
N ILE A 191 2.75 9.85 -2.49
CA ILE A 191 3.91 10.76 -2.54
C ILE A 191 5.04 10.17 -3.42
N PRO A 192 5.73 10.95 -4.26
CA PRO A 192 5.57 12.39 -4.50
C PRO A 192 4.42 12.79 -5.44
N GLY A 193 3.72 11.85 -6.09
CA GLY A 193 2.69 12.18 -7.09
C GLY A 193 1.44 12.86 -6.53
N THR A 194 1.08 12.56 -5.28
CA THR A 194 0.06 13.32 -4.54
C THR A 194 0.62 13.71 -3.18
N ARG A 195 0.55 15.00 -2.83
CA ARG A 195 1.07 15.53 -1.56
C ARG A 195 -0.03 16.15 -0.72
N PHE A 196 -0.13 15.72 0.53
CA PHE A 196 -0.97 16.39 1.52
C PHE A 196 -0.55 17.86 1.69
N ILE A 197 -1.53 18.77 1.71
CA ILE A 197 -1.31 20.19 1.95
C ILE A 197 -1.48 20.44 3.44
N GLN A 198 -0.37 20.67 4.11
CA GLN A 198 -0.34 20.97 5.55
C GLN A 198 -0.17 22.47 5.74
N ASP A 199 -1.06 23.09 6.52
CA ASP A 199 -1.01 24.52 6.84
C ASP A 199 -0.88 25.43 5.60
N GLY A 200 -1.54 25.05 4.51
CA GLY A 200 -1.53 25.79 3.25
C GLY A 200 -0.23 25.68 2.45
N LYS A 201 0.61 24.67 2.71
CA LYS A 201 1.88 24.43 2.01
C LYS A 201 2.06 22.97 1.59
N GLU A 202 2.79 22.77 0.49
CA GLU A 202 3.30 21.47 0.07
C GLU A 202 4.75 21.31 0.57
N ASP A 203 5.10 20.14 1.12
CA ASP A 203 6.48 19.81 1.48
C ASP A 203 7.18 19.07 0.33
N PHE A 204 8.00 19.80 -0.42
CA PHE A 204 8.76 19.26 -1.55
C PHE A 204 10.07 18.56 -1.14
N SER A 205 10.46 18.64 0.14
CA SER A 205 11.67 17.96 0.63
C SER A 205 11.47 16.46 0.84
N VAL A 206 10.20 16.00 0.84
CA VAL A 206 9.84 14.61 1.08
C VAL A 206 9.39 13.94 -0.21
N SER A 207 10.03 12.82 -0.51
CA SER A 207 9.73 11.94 -1.64
C SER A 207 9.40 10.50 -1.21
N GLU A 208 9.63 10.16 0.06
CA GLU A 208 9.47 8.80 0.59
C GLU A 208 8.22 8.68 1.49
N LEU A 209 7.69 7.46 1.56
CA LEU A 209 6.57 7.13 2.42
C LEU A 209 6.98 7.26 3.90
N LYS A 210 6.19 8.00 4.69
CA LYS A 210 6.34 8.04 6.14
C LYS A 210 5.70 6.81 6.77
N SER A 211 6.35 6.28 7.80
CA SER A 211 5.79 5.23 8.63
C SER A 211 6.23 5.38 10.08
N ALA A 212 5.35 5.05 11.03
CA ALA A 212 5.72 4.98 12.45
C ALA A 212 6.59 3.75 12.77
N ASN A 213 6.47 2.67 11.99
CA ASN A 213 7.23 1.43 12.09
C ASN A 213 7.10 0.64 10.77
N PRO A 214 7.94 -0.36 10.46
CA PRO A 214 7.90 -1.05 9.16
C PRO A 214 6.70 -2.01 8.97
N THR A 215 5.61 -1.85 9.71
CA THR A 215 4.40 -2.67 9.60
C THR A 215 3.28 -1.93 8.86
N ASN A 216 2.26 -2.65 8.37
CA ASN A 216 1.09 -2.05 7.72
C ASN A 216 0.39 -1.01 8.60
N TYR A 217 0.33 -1.25 9.91
CA TYR A 217 -0.17 -0.29 10.90
C TYR A 217 0.63 1.03 10.88
N GLY A 218 1.96 0.94 10.80
CA GLY A 218 2.83 2.11 10.77
C GLY A 218 2.55 3.01 9.57
N TYR A 219 2.28 2.41 8.41
CA TYR A 219 1.93 3.14 7.19
C TYR A 219 0.48 3.66 7.23
N TYR A 220 -0.45 2.89 7.78
CA TYR A 220 -1.86 3.29 7.88
C TYR A 220 -2.09 4.52 8.77
N THR A 221 -1.29 4.66 9.83
CA THR A 221 -1.31 5.83 10.72
C THR A 221 -0.61 7.07 10.14
N LYS A 222 -0.16 6.99 8.88
CA LYS A 222 0.46 8.06 8.07
C LYS A 222 -0.11 8.12 6.65
N ALA A 223 -1.28 7.52 6.42
CA ALA A 223 -1.80 7.32 5.08
C ALA A 223 -2.39 8.59 4.45
N ILE A 224 -2.91 9.56 5.24
CA ILE A 224 -3.23 10.92 4.74
C ILE A 224 -1.95 11.58 4.25
N TYR A 225 -0.90 11.59 5.08
CA TYR A 225 0.38 12.19 4.73
C TYR A 225 0.95 11.57 3.44
N ASN A 226 0.93 10.24 3.35
CA ASN A 226 1.42 9.48 2.21
C ASN A 226 0.51 9.58 0.97
N SER A 227 -0.69 10.16 1.11
CA SER A 227 -1.73 10.18 0.07
C SER A 227 -2.04 8.78 -0.47
N ASN A 228 -2.16 7.80 0.43
CA ASN A 228 -2.37 6.40 0.07
C ASN A 228 -3.84 6.00 0.25
N TYR A 229 -4.52 5.73 -0.87
CA TYR A 229 -5.96 5.50 -0.90
C TYR A 229 -6.33 4.26 -1.72
N THR A 230 -7.31 3.51 -1.22
CA THR A 230 -7.96 2.40 -1.92
C THR A 230 -9.47 2.54 -1.87
N PHE A 231 -10.15 2.03 -2.89
CA PHE A 231 -11.59 1.91 -2.95
C PHE A 231 -12.06 0.64 -2.24
N THR A 232 -13.04 0.78 -1.35
CA THR A 232 -13.67 -0.32 -0.63
C THR A 232 -15.20 -0.16 -0.66
N ASP A 233 -15.90 -1.28 -0.74
CA ASP A 233 -17.36 -1.32 -0.70
C ASP A 233 -17.88 -0.71 0.61
N GLN A 234 -18.73 0.30 0.51
CA GLN A 234 -19.29 1.05 1.62
C GLN A 234 -19.93 0.14 2.66
N ARG A 235 -20.56 -0.96 2.23
CA ARG A 235 -21.23 -1.93 3.13
C ARG A 235 -20.27 -2.56 4.13
N LEU A 236 -18.99 -2.68 3.77
CA LEU A 236 -17.95 -3.19 4.67
C LEU A 236 -17.43 -2.12 5.64
N LEU A 237 -17.72 -0.85 5.35
CA LEU A 237 -17.26 0.31 6.11
C LEU A 237 -18.33 0.87 7.05
N GLU A 238 -19.59 0.46 6.94
CA GLU A 238 -20.75 1.01 7.68
C GLU A 238 -20.49 1.27 9.17
N ARG A 239 -19.83 0.34 9.87
CA ARG A 239 -19.50 0.49 11.30
C ARG A 239 -18.51 1.62 11.63
N TYR A 240 -17.76 2.08 10.64
CA TYR A 240 -16.77 3.16 10.76
C TYR A 240 -17.29 4.47 10.19
N LEU A 241 -18.39 4.44 9.43
CA LEU A 241 -18.98 5.62 8.84
C LEU A 241 -19.63 6.48 9.93
N LEU A 242 -19.44 7.78 9.78
CA LEU A 242 -20.11 8.80 10.56
C LEU A 242 -21.46 9.10 9.92
N THR A 243 -22.32 9.80 10.64
CA THR A 243 -23.62 10.26 10.14
C THR A 243 -23.45 11.46 9.19
N THR A 244 -22.51 11.38 8.26
CA THR A 244 -22.33 12.40 7.22
C THR A 244 -23.51 12.30 6.27
N ASP A 245 -24.14 13.43 5.97
CA ASP A 245 -25.09 13.49 4.88
C ASP A 245 -24.33 13.21 3.57
N THR A 246 -24.59 12.05 2.98
CA THR A 246 -23.94 11.61 1.74
C THR A 246 -24.50 12.31 0.51
N SER A 247 -25.59 13.07 0.65
CA SER A 247 -26.20 13.83 -0.46
C SER A 247 -25.51 15.17 -0.74
N ASP A 248 -24.71 15.70 0.20
CA ASP A 248 -23.96 16.96 0.06
C ASP A 248 -22.46 16.76 0.38
N LEU A 249 -21.80 15.88 -0.39
CA LEU A 249 -20.36 15.69 -0.26
C LEU A 249 -19.59 16.87 -0.87
N LYS A 250 -18.69 17.46 -0.07
CA LYS A 250 -17.82 18.59 -0.41
C LYS A 250 -16.45 18.15 -0.93
N GLY A 251 -16.21 16.84 -1.01
CA GLY A 251 -14.95 16.27 -1.48
C GLY A 251 -14.98 14.74 -1.51
N ILE A 252 -13.86 14.14 -1.92
CA ILE A 252 -13.67 12.69 -2.00
C ILE A 252 -13.89 12.07 -0.61
N PRO A 253 -14.90 11.20 -0.42
CA PRO A 253 -15.21 10.63 0.88
C PRO A 253 -14.10 9.68 1.33
N VAL A 254 -13.63 9.80 2.57
CA VAL A 254 -12.55 8.96 3.09
C VAL A 254 -12.79 8.54 4.54
N VAL A 255 -12.45 7.28 4.83
CA VAL A 255 -12.36 6.72 6.18
C VAL A 255 -10.91 6.77 6.64
N VAL A 256 -10.63 7.57 7.66
CA VAL A 256 -9.28 7.86 8.15
C VAL A 256 -8.94 7.10 9.42
N SER A 257 -7.65 6.96 9.74
CA SER A 257 -7.24 6.45 11.05
C SER A 257 -7.48 7.50 12.14
N ALA A 258 -7.98 7.09 13.31
CA ALA A 258 -8.17 7.97 14.45
C ALA A 258 -6.85 8.64 14.88
N GLN A 259 -5.76 7.87 14.87
CA GLN A 259 -4.43 8.29 15.26
C GLN A 259 -3.89 9.41 14.37
N GLU A 260 -3.99 9.25 13.05
CA GLU A 260 -3.53 10.28 12.12
C GLU A 260 -4.43 11.52 12.17
N ALA A 261 -5.74 11.32 12.30
CA ALA A 261 -6.67 12.43 12.37
C ALA A 261 -6.47 13.29 13.63
N VAL A 262 -6.17 12.70 14.78
CA VAL A 262 -5.78 13.46 15.98
C VAL A 262 -4.45 14.17 15.77
N ALA A 263 -3.45 13.50 15.19
CA ALA A 263 -2.14 14.12 14.95
C ALA A 263 -2.22 15.34 14.02
N LEU A 264 -3.06 15.30 12.99
CA LEU A 264 -3.20 16.36 12.00
C LEU A 264 -4.22 17.43 12.40
N PHE A 265 -5.37 17.04 12.96
CA PHE A 265 -6.51 17.93 13.18
C PHE A 265 -6.85 18.14 14.65
N GLY A 266 -6.32 17.31 15.57
CA GLY A 266 -6.72 17.30 16.97
C GLY A 266 -6.55 18.64 17.68
N LYS A 267 -5.42 19.33 17.48
CA LYS A 267 -5.18 20.67 18.05
C LYS A 267 -6.22 21.70 17.59
N LYS A 268 -6.53 21.73 16.29
CA LYS A 268 -7.51 22.66 15.70
C LYS A 268 -8.94 22.35 16.18
N LEU A 269 -9.24 21.08 16.42
CA LEU A 269 -10.57 20.61 16.85
C LEU A 269 -10.74 20.53 18.37
N GLY A 270 -9.71 20.90 19.16
CA GLY A 270 -9.75 20.76 20.61
C GLY A 270 -9.96 19.31 21.07
N VAL A 271 -9.38 18.36 20.35
CA VAL A 271 -9.34 16.94 20.75
C VAL A 271 -8.04 16.70 21.50
N VAL A 272 -8.16 16.14 22.71
CA VAL A 272 -7.01 15.75 23.53
C VAL A 272 -6.32 14.51 22.98
N ASP A 273 -5.07 14.31 23.40
CA ASP A 273 -4.33 13.09 23.10
C ASP A 273 -5.07 11.85 23.59
N GLU A 274 -4.78 10.72 22.93
CA GLU A 274 -5.45 9.46 23.21
C GLU A 274 -5.28 9.05 24.69
N PRO A 275 -6.38 8.79 25.42
CA PRO A 275 -6.30 8.41 26.83
C PRO A 275 -5.74 6.98 26.99
N LYS A 276 -4.97 6.75 28.05
CA LYS A 276 -4.40 5.42 28.34
C LYS A 276 -5.46 4.40 28.78
N SER A 277 -6.53 4.84 29.44
CA SER A 277 -7.55 3.93 30.00
C SER A 277 -8.60 3.50 28.96
N ALA A 278 -8.93 2.21 28.92
CA ALA A 278 -9.89 1.66 27.95
C ALA A 278 -11.29 2.28 28.08
N GLY A 279 -11.75 2.57 29.30
CA GLY A 279 -13.05 3.20 29.55
C GLY A 279 -13.15 4.63 28.97
N GLN A 280 -12.07 5.41 29.05
CA GLN A 280 -12.02 6.76 28.48
C GLN A 280 -11.83 6.74 26.96
N LYS A 281 -11.17 5.72 26.39
CA LYS A 281 -10.98 5.61 24.93
C LYS A 281 -12.29 5.59 24.15
N LYS A 282 -13.33 4.93 24.68
CA LYS A 282 -14.65 4.91 24.03
C LYS A 282 -15.26 6.31 23.94
N ALA A 283 -15.22 7.07 25.04
CA ALA A 283 -15.74 8.44 25.09
C ALA A 283 -14.93 9.38 24.19
N TRP A 284 -13.59 9.27 24.25
CA TRP A 284 -12.67 10.00 23.38
C TRP A 284 -12.92 9.72 21.90
N LEU A 285 -13.09 8.46 21.50
CA LEU A 285 -13.35 8.10 20.11
C LEU A 285 -14.68 8.69 19.62
N LYS A 286 -15.72 8.68 20.47
CA LYS A 286 -17.00 9.32 20.13
C LYS A 286 -16.88 10.84 19.96
N ASP A 287 -16.15 11.52 20.84
CA ASP A 287 -15.89 12.96 20.73
C ASP A 287 -15.13 13.29 19.43
N LEU A 288 -14.08 12.52 19.15
CA LEU A 288 -13.30 12.63 17.91
C LEU A 288 -14.17 12.42 16.67
N GLN A 289 -14.98 11.37 16.64
CA GLN A 289 -15.90 11.06 15.56
C GLN A 289 -16.90 12.20 15.31
N ALA A 290 -17.46 12.79 16.36
CA ALA A 290 -18.38 13.91 16.25
C ALA A 290 -17.70 15.15 15.64
N LYS A 291 -16.48 15.47 16.07
CA LYS A 291 -15.72 16.65 15.60
C LYS A 291 -15.15 16.50 14.20
N LEU A 292 -14.83 15.28 13.77
CA LEU A 292 -14.29 14.97 12.44
C LEU A 292 -15.35 14.82 11.36
N ASN A 293 -16.63 14.64 11.72
CA ASN A 293 -17.68 14.44 10.74
C ASN A 293 -17.76 15.59 9.74
N GLY A 294 -17.51 15.29 8.47
CA GLY A 294 -17.53 16.28 7.38
C GLY A 294 -16.31 17.20 7.32
N GLN A 295 -15.29 17.00 8.17
CA GLN A 295 -14.04 17.76 8.06
C GLN A 295 -13.36 17.49 6.73
N THR A 296 -12.84 18.56 6.12
CA THR A 296 -12.15 18.47 4.82
C THR A 296 -10.67 18.73 4.96
N TYR A 297 -9.88 18.06 4.12
CA TYR A 297 -8.48 18.36 3.94
C TYR A 297 -8.12 18.30 2.46
N GLN A 298 -6.95 18.84 2.11
CA GLN A 298 -6.55 18.98 0.72
C GLN A 298 -5.23 18.28 0.44
N ALA A 299 -5.09 17.80 -0.80
CA ALA A 299 -3.83 17.30 -1.33
C ALA A 299 -3.64 17.83 -2.76
N CYS A 300 -2.39 18.03 -3.16
CA CYS A 300 -2.06 18.39 -4.53
C CYS A 300 -1.61 17.15 -5.30
N TYR A 301 -2.39 16.78 -6.32
CA TYR A 301 -1.95 15.84 -7.34
C TYR A 301 -1.09 16.58 -8.36
N ARG A 302 0.06 16.00 -8.73
CA ARG A 302 0.96 16.49 -9.78
C ARG A 302 1.33 15.34 -10.71
N ASN A 303 1.20 15.54 -12.02
CA ASN A 303 1.54 14.50 -12.99
C ASN A 303 3.06 14.37 -13.18
N SER A 304 3.48 13.35 -13.95
CA SER A 304 4.91 13.06 -14.17
C SER A 304 5.71 14.23 -14.77
N ALA A 305 5.09 15.06 -15.60
CA ALA A 305 5.73 16.23 -16.19
C ALA A 305 6.05 17.29 -15.13
N GLU A 306 5.11 17.60 -14.23
CA GLU A 306 5.40 18.51 -13.11
C GLU A 306 6.37 17.92 -12.08
N LEU A 307 6.29 16.61 -11.80
CA LEU A 307 7.27 15.97 -10.93
C LEU A 307 8.68 16.10 -11.49
N SER A 308 8.85 15.94 -12.81
CA SER A 308 10.14 16.14 -13.48
C SER A 308 10.65 17.58 -13.36
N LEU A 309 9.75 18.57 -13.37
CA LEU A 309 10.09 19.97 -13.13
C LEU A 309 10.48 20.22 -11.66
N LEU A 310 9.78 19.63 -10.70
CA LEU A 310 10.14 19.71 -9.27
C LEU A 310 11.50 19.08 -9.00
N ASP A 311 11.77 17.90 -9.58
CA ASP A 311 13.09 17.25 -9.49
C ASP A 311 14.17 18.13 -10.12
N LYS A 312 13.87 18.81 -11.22
CA LYS A 312 14.78 19.78 -11.84
C LYS A 312 15.04 20.97 -10.91
N ILE A 313 14.02 21.55 -10.29
CA ILE A 313 14.17 22.66 -9.33
C ILE A 313 15.09 22.22 -8.18
N GLN A 314 14.84 21.05 -7.60
CA GLN A 314 15.65 20.54 -6.50
C GLN A 314 17.11 20.32 -6.91
N ARG A 315 17.35 19.75 -8.10
CA ARG A 315 18.71 19.57 -8.65
C ARG A 315 19.40 20.90 -8.92
N ASP A 316 18.72 21.84 -9.59
CA ASP A 316 19.29 23.16 -9.91
C ASP A 316 19.65 23.92 -8.62
N TYR A 317 18.82 23.86 -7.58
CA TYR A 317 19.09 24.54 -6.32
C TYR A 317 20.24 23.92 -5.55
N ALA A 318 20.32 22.58 -5.53
CA ALA A 318 21.46 21.88 -4.94
C ALA A 318 22.76 22.18 -5.70
N ASP A 319 22.73 22.15 -7.03
CA ASP A 319 23.90 22.40 -7.89
C ASP A 319 24.42 23.84 -7.76
N ILE A 320 23.52 24.83 -7.83
CA ILE A 320 23.86 26.25 -7.63
C ILE A 320 24.47 26.44 -6.23
N LYS A 321 23.84 25.90 -5.19
CA LYS A 321 24.32 26.01 -3.81
C LYS A 321 25.70 25.39 -3.62
N ASN A 322 25.92 24.20 -4.17
CA ASN A 322 27.19 23.48 -4.05
C ASN A 322 28.34 24.18 -4.82
N ASN A 323 28.00 25.03 -5.80
CA ASN A 323 28.96 25.75 -6.64
C ASN A 323 29.03 27.27 -6.35
N GLU A 324 28.46 27.76 -5.23
CA GLU A 324 28.42 29.20 -4.89
C GLU A 324 29.81 29.88 -4.93
N ASN A 325 30.87 29.13 -4.60
CA ASN A 325 32.25 29.64 -4.57
C ASN A 325 33.07 29.29 -5.83
N ASN A 326 32.50 28.55 -6.79
CA ASN A 326 33.20 28.12 -7.99
C ASN A 326 33.07 29.18 -9.10
N LYS A 327 34.15 29.93 -9.33
CA LYS A 327 34.20 31.01 -10.34
C LYS A 327 34.03 30.53 -11.79
N ASN A 328 34.24 29.24 -12.05
CA ASN A 328 34.10 28.65 -13.39
C ASN A 328 32.74 27.96 -13.58
N TYR A 329 31.86 28.01 -12.58
CA TYR A 329 30.55 27.38 -12.65
C TYR A 329 29.64 28.11 -13.65
N VAL A 330 29.08 27.35 -14.58
CA VAL A 330 28.10 27.86 -15.54
C VAL A 330 26.70 27.53 -15.05
N LYS A 331 26.00 28.56 -14.59
CA LYS A 331 24.62 28.44 -14.09
C LYS A 331 23.67 27.94 -15.20
N PRO A 332 22.66 27.09 -14.88
CA PRO A 332 21.65 26.68 -15.84
C PRO A 332 20.95 27.87 -16.50
N LYS A 333 20.76 27.79 -17.82
CA LYS A 333 20.12 28.87 -18.61
C LYS A 333 18.64 29.06 -18.26
N LEU A 334 17.96 28.01 -17.81
CA LEU A 334 16.54 28.06 -17.43
C LEU A 334 16.37 27.49 -16.03
N ILE A 335 15.86 28.31 -15.12
CA ILE A 335 15.66 27.97 -13.71
C ILE A 335 14.20 28.21 -13.36
N TYR A 336 13.58 27.20 -12.78
CA TYR A 336 12.23 27.26 -12.25
C TYR A 336 12.27 27.54 -10.74
N ASP A 337 11.16 28.00 -10.19
CA ASP A 337 10.95 28.12 -8.75
C ASP A 337 9.82 27.21 -8.28
N TYR A 338 9.84 26.87 -6.99
CA TYR A 338 8.71 26.18 -6.37
C TYR A 338 7.45 27.05 -6.46
N PRO A 339 6.26 26.43 -6.52
CA PRO A 339 4.99 27.14 -6.49
C PRO A 339 4.88 28.05 -5.28
N ALA A 340 4.52 29.33 -5.50
CA ALA A 340 4.34 30.31 -4.42
C ALA A 340 3.09 30.03 -3.55
N LYS A 341 2.10 29.33 -4.11
CA LYS A 341 0.88 28.89 -3.44
C LYS A 341 0.82 27.37 -3.44
N ALA A 342 0.20 26.77 -2.40
CA ALA A 342 -0.06 25.34 -2.40
C ALA A 342 -0.93 24.94 -3.60
N CYS A 343 -0.51 23.87 -4.26
CA CYS A 343 -1.05 23.38 -5.51
C CYS A 343 -1.17 24.46 -6.59
N GLY A 344 -0.14 25.30 -6.71
CA GLY A 344 -0.03 26.30 -7.77
C GLY A 344 0.91 25.87 -8.90
N ASP A 345 0.94 26.73 -9.91
CA ASP A 345 1.84 26.63 -11.06
C ASP A 345 3.32 26.70 -10.65
N ILE A 346 4.14 25.92 -11.34
CA ILE A 346 5.59 26.06 -11.33
C ILE A 346 5.94 27.24 -12.25
N VAL A 347 6.67 28.22 -11.72
CA VAL A 347 7.01 29.45 -12.45
C VAL A 347 8.46 29.47 -12.87
N ILE A 348 8.75 30.19 -13.96
CA ILE A 348 10.12 30.45 -14.40
C ILE A 348 10.69 31.56 -13.52
N LYS A 349 11.79 31.28 -12.81
CA LYS A 349 12.53 32.25 -12.01
C LYS A 349 13.50 33.06 -12.85
N GLN A 350 14.20 32.38 -13.75
CA GLN A 350 15.21 32.96 -14.62
C GLN A 350 15.24 32.22 -15.95
N ASP A 351 15.26 32.97 -17.05
CA ASP A 351 15.41 32.43 -18.40
C ASP A 351 16.44 33.25 -19.19
N ALA A 352 17.65 32.73 -19.24
CA ALA A 352 18.79 33.25 -20.02
C ALA A 352 19.00 32.46 -21.32
N ARG A 353 18.01 31.66 -21.77
CA ARG A 353 18.08 30.95 -23.06
C ARG A 353 18.11 31.95 -24.21
N THR A 354 18.96 31.67 -25.20
CA THR A 354 18.99 32.42 -26.48
C THR A 354 17.75 32.13 -27.32
N ALA A 355 17.50 32.91 -28.37
CA ALA A 355 16.42 32.63 -29.32
C ALA A 355 16.53 31.21 -29.93
N THR A 356 17.75 30.78 -30.25
CA THR A 356 18.05 29.45 -30.78
C THR A 356 17.72 28.34 -29.77
N ASP A 357 18.09 28.52 -28.50
CA ASP A 357 17.77 27.56 -27.43
C ASP A 357 16.24 27.41 -27.28
N LYS A 358 15.49 28.52 -27.29
CA LYS A 358 14.02 28.52 -27.18
C LYS A 358 13.36 27.86 -28.39
N GLN A 359 13.90 28.09 -29.58
CA GLN A 359 13.41 27.46 -30.80
C GLN A 359 13.63 25.94 -30.78
N ALA A 360 14.79 25.48 -30.32
CA ALA A 360 15.09 24.06 -30.17
C ALA A 360 14.14 23.37 -29.16
N ASP A 361 13.88 24.00 -28.01
CA ASP A 361 12.92 23.49 -27.02
C ASP A 361 11.50 23.42 -27.57
N ALA A 362 11.06 24.46 -28.30
CA ALA A 362 9.74 24.48 -28.94
C ALA A 362 9.60 23.42 -30.04
N GLU A 363 10.66 23.18 -30.81
CA GLU A 363 10.69 22.13 -31.83
C GLU A 363 10.64 20.73 -31.19
N LEU A 364 11.38 20.51 -30.10
CA LEU A 364 11.33 19.27 -29.33
C LEU A 364 9.90 18.99 -28.83
N GLU A 365 9.26 20.00 -28.24
CA GLU A 365 7.88 19.89 -27.78
C GLU A 365 6.91 19.59 -28.94
N ALA A 366 7.02 20.33 -30.05
CA ALA A 366 6.20 20.11 -31.23
C ALA A 366 6.36 18.68 -31.78
N ASN A 367 7.58 18.16 -31.77
CA ASN A 367 7.87 16.78 -32.18
C ASN A 367 7.25 15.76 -31.23
N GLN A 368 7.35 15.97 -29.91
CA GLN A 368 6.68 15.13 -28.91
C GLN A 368 5.15 15.15 -29.08
N ARG A 369 4.56 16.31 -29.38
CA ARG A 369 3.12 16.44 -29.67
C ARG A 369 2.72 15.65 -30.91
N LYS A 370 3.47 15.74 -32.02
CA LYS A 370 3.25 14.93 -33.22
C LYS A 370 3.36 13.43 -32.96
N LEU A 371 4.27 13.02 -32.06
CA LEU A 371 4.44 11.62 -31.66
C LEU A 371 3.36 11.13 -30.69
N GLY A 372 2.60 12.04 -30.07
CA GLY A 372 1.65 11.72 -29.01
C GLY A 372 2.33 11.34 -27.69
N SER A 373 3.61 11.69 -27.51
CA SER A 373 4.37 11.43 -26.28
C SER A 373 4.45 12.64 -25.35
N TYR A 374 4.00 13.81 -25.81
CA TYR A 374 3.95 15.01 -24.98
C TYR A 374 2.92 14.85 -23.86
N VAL A 375 3.36 15.10 -22.62
CA VAL A 375 2.51 15.19 -21.44
C VAL A 375 2.63 16.60 -20.90
N ALA A 376 1.55 17.38 -21.01
CA ALA A 376 1.53 18.74 -20.47
C ALA A 376 1.67 18.71 -18.94
N PRO A 377 2.48 19.59 -18.32
CA PRO A 377 2.49 19.78 -16.87
C PRO A 377 1.08 20.06 -16.35
N MET A 378 0.65 19.33 -15.34
CA MET A 378 -0.67 19.48 -14.74
C MET A 378 -0.62 19.15 -13.25
N HIS A 379 -1.20 20.03 -12.45
CA HIS A 379 -1.61 19.76 -11.08
C HIS A 379 -3.12 19.82 -10.93
N ARG A 380 -3.63 19.23 -9.84
CA ARG A 380 -5.00 19.40 -9.40
C ARG A 380 -5.10 19.39 -7.89
N LEU A 381 -5.79 20.38 -7.34
CA LEU A 381 -6.17 20.41 -5.94
C LEU A 381 -7.29 19.38 -5.71
N LEU A 382 -7.01 18.38 -4.89
CA LEU A 382 -7.97 17.38 -4.46
C LEU A 382 -8.46 17.75 -3.06
N THR A 383 -9.78 17.81 -2.88
CA THR A 383 -10.40 17.96 -1.56
C THR A 383 -10.97 16.62 -1.13
N PHE A 384 -10.60 16.19 0.07
CA PHE A 384 -11.11 14.98 0.71
C PHE A 384 -12.01 15.37 1.87
N GLN A 385 -13.08 14.61 2.07
CA GLN A 385 -14.01 14.79 3.19
C GLN A 385 -13.99 13.54 4.06
N ILE A 386 -13.76 13.74 5.36
CA ILE A 386 -13.78 12.67 6.34
C ILE A 386 -15.23 12.26 6.59
N VAL A 387 -15.57 11.05 6.17
CA VAL A 387 -16.90 10.43 6.35
C VAL A 387 -16.87 9.26 7.31
N GLY A 388 -15.68 8.87 7.76
CA GLY A 388 -15.49 7.74 8.66
C GLY A 388 -14.19 7.82 9.43
N VAL A 389 -14.18 7.22 10.62
CA VAL A 389 -12.99 7.13 11.46
C VAL A 389 -12.84 5.70 11.96
N LYS A 390 -11.68 5.13 11.69
CA LYS A 390 -11.29 3.79 12.13
C LYS A 390 -10.17 3.91 13.15
N TYR A 391 -10.35 3.27 14.31
CA TYR A 391 -9.27 3.17 15.28
C TYR A 391 -8.31 2.07 14.86
N ALA A 392 -7.10 2.43 14.43
CA ALA A 392 -6.10 1.45 14.00
C ALA A 392 -5.54 0.68 15.21
N GLN A 393 -5.37 -0.64 15.09
CA GLN A 393 -4.74 -1.45 16.14
C GLN A 393 -3.39 -1.95 15.65
N PRO A 394 -2.30 -1.78 16.43
CA PRO A 394 -1.00 -2.31 16.06
C PRO A 394 -1.03 -3.83 16.05
N GLN A 395 -0.25 -4.44 15.14
CA GLN A 395 0.03 -5.88 15.18
C GLN A 395 0.74 -6.20 16.50
N THR A 396 0.15 -7.05 17.33
CA THR A 396 0.75 -7.49 18.60
C THR A 396 1.43 -8.84 18.42
N ASP A 397 2.68 -8.97 18.91
CA ASP A 397 3.40 -10.25 18.99
C ASP A 397 2.53 -11.32 19.66
N HIS A 398 2.35 -12.44 18.95
CA HIS A 398 1.18 -13.31 19.11
C HIS A 398 1.09 -14.18 20.37
N ILE A 399 2.02 -14.17 21.34
CA ILE A 399 2.05 -15.24 22.36
C ILE A 399 2.63 -14.84 23.74
N LYS A 400 2.63 -13.56 24.15
CA LYS A 400 3.30 -13.20 25.43
C LYS A 400 2.41 -13.30 26.68
N THR A 401 1.09 -13.14 26.58
CA THR A 401 0.16 -13.19 27.74
C THR A 401 -1.25 -13.67 27.38
N ALA A 402 -2.01 -14.16 28.37
CA ALA A 402 -3.41 -14.55 28.21
C ALA A 402 -4.32 -13.38 27.77
N ASP A 403 -4.06 -12.18 28.28
CA ASP A 403 -4.76 -10.95 27.86
C ASP A 403 -4.55 -10.65 26.38
N GLN A 404 -3.30 -10.75 25.90
CA GLN A 404 -2.99 -10.59 24.48
C GLN A 404 -3.64 -11.68 23.62
N TYR A 405 -3.69 -12.92 24.10
CA TYR A 405 -4.37 -14.01 23.39
C TYR A 405 -5.86 -13.73 23.21
N VAL A 406 -6.56 -13.30 24.28
CA VAL A 406 -7.98 -12.94 24.22
C VAL A 406 -8.20 -11.70 23.35
N LYS A 407 -7.35 -10.67 23.49
CA LYS A 407 -7.39 -9.49 22.61
C LYS A 407 -7.22 -9.88 21.13
N ASN A 408 -6.33 -10.81 20.83
CA ASN A 408 -6.09 -11.28 19.46
C ASN A 408 -7.27 -12.08 18.90
N LEU A 409 -8.04 -12.78 19.73
CA LEU A 409 -9.27 -13.44 19.30
C LEU A 409 -10.37 -12.43 18.95
N LEU A 410 -10.41 -11.29 19.65
CA LEU A 410 -11.52 -10.34 19.57
C LEU A 410 -11.25 -9.13 18.66
N VAL A 411 -9.99 -8.86 18.34
CA VAL A 411 -9.58 -7.69 17.55
C VAL A 411 -8.95 -8.16 16.24
N SER A 412 -9.59 -7.85 15.12
CA SER A 412 -8.97 -8.03 13.80
C SER A 412 -7.78 -7.08 13.67
N SER A 413 -6.62 -7.61 13.34
CA SER A 413 -5.46 -6.79 13.01
C SER A 413 -5.70 -6.06 11.68
N ASP A 414 -5.29 -4.79 11.63
CA ASP A 414 -5.40 -4.00 10.42
C ASP A 414 -4.21 -4.31 9.51
N ASP A 415 -4.49 -5.07 8.45
CA ASP A 415 -3.51 -5.35 7.41
C ASP A 415 -3.51 -4.29 6.30
N SER A 416 -4.35 -3.26 6.40
CA SER A 416 -4.34 -2.14 5.46
C SER A 416 -3.17 -1.20 5.77
N TRP A 417 -2.59 -0.64 4.72
CA TRP A 417 -1.60 0.43 4.74
C TRP A 417 -2.11 1.69 4.00
N SER A 418 -3.36 1.66 3.53
CA SER A 418 -4.06 2.73 2.80
C SER A 418 -5.39 3.09 3.45
N LEU A 419 -5.85 4.32 3.22
CA LEU A 419 -7.19 4.78 3.62
C LEU A 419 -8.26 4.28 2.66
N ASN A 420 -9.48 4.14 3.17
CA ASN A 420 -10.59 3.61 2.39
C ASN A 420 -11.47 4.75 1.87
N ILE A 421 -11.67 4.79 0.55
CA ILE A 421 -12.68 5.60 -0.11
C ILE A 421 -13.91 4.70 -0.32
N PRO A 422 -15.06 5.00 0.32
CA PRO A 422 -16.29 4.24 0.10
C PRO A 422 -16.76 4.37 -1.35
N ILE A 423 -16.83 3.25 -2.07
CA ILE A 423 -17.13 3.24 -3.52
C ILE A 423 -18.46 3.93 -3.82
N GLN A 424 -19.51 3.59 -3.07
CA GLN A 424 -20.87 4.07 -3.32
C GLN A 424 -20.99 5.57 -3.06
N MET A 425 -20.39 6.10 -1.99
CA MET A 425 -20.34 7.56 -1.75
C MET A 425 -19.49 8.27 -2.80
N TYR A 426 -18.39 7.68 -3.25
CA TYR A 426 -17.57 8.30 -4.30
C TYR A 426 -18.31 8.39 -5.64
N GLN A 427 -19.18 7.42 -5.94
CA GLN A 427 -19.97 7.39 -7.17
C GLN A 427 -21.11 8.42 -7.20
N THR A 428 -21.42 9.09 -6.09
CA THR A 428 -22.42 10.17 -6.05
C THR A 428 -21.84 11.56 -6.28
N LEU A 429 -20.50 11.69 -6.30
CA LEU A 429 -19.79 12.90 -6.74
C LEU A 429 -19.78 13.00 -8.27
#